data_AF-A0A3C1MSV4-F1
#
_entry.id   AF-A0A3C1MSV4-F1
#
_cell.length_a   1.000
_cell.length_b   1.000
_cell.length_c   1.000
_cell.angle_alpha   90.00
_cell.angle_beta   90.00
_cell.angle_gamma   90.00
#
_symmetry.space_group_name_H-M   'P 1'
#
loop_
_entity.id
_entity.type
_entity.pdbx_description
1 polymer ?
#
loop_
_entity_poly.entity_id
_entity_poly.type
_entity_poly.pdbx_seq_one_letter_code
_entity_poly.pdbx_strand_id
1 'polypeptide(L)' 'FKLTGKRVFRMAPLHHHYELKGWKETQVVVRFWIITMMLVLIGLATLKLR' A
#
# COMPACT_ATOMS: atom_id res chain seq x y z
N PHE A 1 5.39 14.86 -12.19
CA PHE A 1 5.13 14.63 -13.63
C PHE A 1 5.02 15.92 -14.43
N LYS A 2 4.12 16.87 -14.07
CA LYS A 2 3.96 18.14 -14.81
C LYS A 2 5.16 19.12 -14.74
N LEU A 3 5.95 19.11 -13.67
CA LEU A 3 7.14 19.98 -13.53
C LEU A 3 8.49 19.25 -13.77
N THR A 4 8.56 17.96 -13.47
CA THR A 4 9.84 17.19 -13.50
C THR A 4 9.81 15.98 -14.43
N GLY A 5 8.68 15.65 -15.07
CA GLY A 5 8.55 14.52 -16.01
C GLY A 5 8.77 13.11 -15.44
N LYS A 6 9.29 12.96 -14.22
CA LYS A 6 9.60 11.67 -13.61
C LYS A 6 8.43 11.13 -12.77
N ARG A 7 8.15 9.84 -12.95
CA ARG A 7 7.08 9.06 -12.28
C ARG A 7 7.78 8.29 -11.16
N VAL A 8 7.39 8.53 -9.91
CA VAL A 8 7.92 7.73 -8.78
C VAL A 8 7.32 6.32 -8.84
N PHE A 9 6.02 6.23 -9.10
CA PHE A 9 5.31 4.97 -9.31
C PHE A 9 5.12 4.70 -10.80
N ARG A 10 5.29 3.45 -11.23
CA ARG A 10 4.91 2.96 -12.57
C ARG A 10 3.46 3.31 -12.93
N MET A 11 2.55 3.14 -11.97
CA MET A 11 1.16 3.60 -12.02
C MET A 11 0.69 3.88 -10.59
N ALA A 12 -0.20 4.84 -10.44
CA ALA A 12 -0.93 5.09 -9.19
C ALA A 12 -2.40 4.76 -9.47
N PRO A 13 -3.12 4.10 -8.54
CA PRO A 13 -2.77 3.87 -7.13
C PRO A 13 -1.74 2.76 -6.89
N LEU A 14 -1.30 2.61 -5.64
CA LEU A 14 -0.15 1.78 -5.24
C LEU A 14 -0.32 0.28 -5.55
N HIS A 15 -1.55 -0.26 -5.60
CA HIS A 15 -1.78 -1.66 -5.98
C HIS A 15 -1.42 -1.93 -7.45
N HIS A 16 -1.80 -1.03 -8.36
CA HIS A 16 -1.43 -1.14 -9.79
C HIS A 16 0.09 -1.00 -10.01
N HIS A 17 0.81 -0.32 -9.12
CA HIS A 17 2.27 -0.32 -9.16
C HIS A 17 2.85 -1.74 -9.04
N TYR A 18 2.27 -2.56 -8.17
CA TYR A 18 2.70 -3.95 -7.94
C TYR A 18 2.20 -4.90 -9.02
N GLU A 19 1.00 -4.69 -9.55
CA GLU A 19 0.51 -5.44 -10.72
C GLU A 19 1.42 -5.22 -11.94
N LEU A 20 1.80 -3.97 -12.23
CA LEU A 20 2.78 -3.64 -13.28
C LEU A 20 4.21 -4.10 -12.96
N LYS A 21 4.47 -4.57 -11.73
CA LYS A 21 5.72 -5.24 -11.35
C LYS A 21 5.65 -6.76 -11.60
N GLY A 22 4.51 -7.28 -12.04
CA GLY A 22 4.29 -8.69 -12.33
C GLY A 22 3.66 -9.47 -11.17
N TRP A 23 3.10 -8.79 -10.17
CA TRP A 23 2.39 -9.47 -9.08
C TRP A 23 0.96 -9.82 -9.53
N LYS A 24 0.49 -11.00 -9.13
CA LYS A 24 -0.93 -11.35 -9.28
C LYS A 24 -1.77 -10.46 -8.39
N GLU A 25 -2.95 -10.06 -8.85
CA GLU A 25 -3.89 -9.20 -8.10
C GLU A 25 -4.16 -9.77 -6.70
N THR A 26 -4.46 -11.07 -6.60
CA THR A 26 -4.68 -11.76 -5.31
C THR A 26 -3.47 -11.64 -4.37
N GLN A 27 -2.24 -11.71 -4.90
CA GLN A 27 -1.03 -11.56 -4.10
C GLN A 27 -0.90 -10.13 -3.55
N VAL A 28 -1.25 -9.11 -4.33
CA VAL A 28 -1.23 -7.71 -3.88
C VAL A 28 -2.26 -7.51 -2.78
N VAL A 29 -3.49 -7.98 -2.98
CA VAL A 29 -4.60 -7.85 -2.02
C VAL A 29 -4.25 -8.49 -0.68
N VAL A 30 -3.80 -9.75 -0.67
CA VAL A 30 -3.47 -10.47 0.57
C VAL A 30 -2.33 -9.78 1.33
N ARG A 31 -1.30 -9.28 0.63
CA ARG A 31 -0.19 -8.56 1.28
C ARG A 31 -0.63 -7.22 1.86
N PHE A 32 -1.51 -6.50 1.18
CA PHE A 32 -2.07 -5.25 1.69
C PHE A 32 -2.92 -5.50 2.94
N TRP A 33 -3.71 -6.57 2.99
CA TRP A 33 -4.45 -6.95 4.19
C TRP A 33 -3.55 -7.22 5.40
N ILE A 34 -2.43 -7.91 5.22
CA ILE A 34 -1.46 -8.15 6.30
C ILE A 34 -0.93 -6.82 6.85
N ILE A 35 -0.57 -5.88 5.96
CA ILE A 35 -0.10 -4.55 6.37
C ILE A 35 -1.20 -3.78 7.11
N THR A 36 -2.43 -3.79 6.59
CA THR A 36 -3.58 -3.15 7.24
C THR A 36 -3.81 -3.70 8.63
N MET A 37 -3.80 -5.03 8.82
CA MET A 37 -3.96 -5.65 10.12
C MET A 37 -2.87 -5.22 11.11
N MET A 38 -1.60 -5.19 10.67
CA MET A 38 -0.50 -4.71 11.53
C MET A 38 -0.69 -3.25 11.94
N LEU A 39 -1.07 -2.38 11.00
CA LEU A 39 -1.31 -0.96 11.27
C LEU A 39 -2.52 -0.74 12.18
N VAL A 40 -3.58 -1.54 12.02
CA VAL A 40 -4.75 -1.52 12.92
C VAL A 40 -4.33 -1.90 14.34
N LEU A 41 -3.55 -2.98 14.51
CA LEU A 41 -3.06 -3.39 15.83
C LEU A 41 -2.18 -2.32 16.48
N ILE A 42 -1.29 -1.68 15.71
CA ILE A 42 -0.47 -0.57 16.19
C ILE A 42 -1.36 0.63 16.57
N GLY A 43 -2.37 0.94 15.76
CA GLY A 43 -3.33 2.00 16.05
C GLY A 43 -4.10 1.74 17.34
N LEU A 44 -4.57 0.51 17.56
CA LEU A 44 -5.25 0.11 18.79
C LEU A 44 -4.31 0.14 20.00
N ALA A 45 -3.06 -0.31 19.85
CA ALA A 45 -2.07 -0.29 20.92
C ALA A 45 -1.68 1.14 21.34
N THR A 46 -1.71 2.10 20.41
CA THR A 46 -1.40 3.51 20.67
C THR A 46 -2.60 4.32 21.12
N LEU A 47 -3.82 3.81 20.93
CA LEU A 47 -5.05 4.45 21.38
C LEU A 47 -5.10 4.43 22.91
N LYS A 48 -4.68 5.54 23.53
CA LYS A 48 -4.87 5.76 24.97
C LYS A 48 -6.36 5.96 25.26
N LEU A 49 -7.02 4.88 25.64
CA LEU A 49 -8.32 4.92 26.31
C LEU A 49 -8.07 5.36 27.76
N ARG A 50 -8.11 6.67 28.02
CA ARG A 50 -8.19 7.25 29.36
C ARG A 50 -9.46 8.07 29.46
#